data_AF-A0A1X0RTT7-F1
#
_entry.id   AF-A0A1X0RTT7-F1
#
_cell.length_a   1.000
_cell.length_b   1.000
_cell.length_c   1.000
_cell.angle_alpha   90.00
_cell.angle_beta   90.00
_cell.angle_gamma   90.00
#
_symmetry.space_group_name_H-M   'P 1'
#
loop_
_entity.id
_entity.type
_entity.pdbx_description
1 polymer ?
#
loop_
_entity_poly.entity_id
_entity_poly.type
_entity_poly.pdbx_seq_one_letter_code
_entity_poly.pdbx_strand_id
1 'polypeptide(L)'
;MIWKTRFSHLGYHSVDVAMDIPKEEKEPLRILKTCYDELHQATSKLSFFPPLLISRGESAWKIAQKYVSNKPVSGLVLLPGKEDEMRLPSSQFEPQFPILFVGMNQATGPPEFLDGWIDQVKLDDINNEFQEVMNWMDDIGM
;
A
#
# COMPACT_ATOMS: atom_id res chain seq x y z
N MET A 1 -2.51 -13.81 3.56
CA MET A 1 -3.07 -14.74 4.58
C MET A 1 -2.44 -14.60 5.98
N ILE A 2 -1.12 -14.47 6.14
CA ILE A 2 -0.50 -14.31 7.47
C ILE A 2 -0.80 -12.92 8.09
N TRP A 3 -0.70 -11.83 7.34
CA TRP A 3 -0.84 -10.46 7.86
C TRP A 3 -2.23 -10.18 8.42
N LYS A 4 -3.30 -10.47 7.66
CA LYS A 4 -4.69 -10.34 8.13
C LYS A 4 -4.95 -11.08 9.45
N THR A 5 -4.41 -12.29 9.59
CA THR A 5 -4.56 -13.08 10.83
C THR A 5 -3.83 -12.40 12.00
N ARG A 6 -2.59 -11.91 11.77
CA ARG A 6 -1.83 -11.20 12.80
C ARG A 6 -2.52 -9.90 13.23
N PHE A 7 -3.03 -9.11 12.28
CA PHE A 7 -3.80 -7.89 12.59
C PHE A 7 -5.09 -8.20 13.35
N SER A 8 -5.80 -9.27 12.98
CA SER A 8 -7.00 -9.68 13.71
C SER A 8 -6.72 -10.07 15.16
N HIS A 9 -5.57 -10.71 15.46
CA HIS A 9 -5.18 -11.01 16.84
C HIS A 9 -4.89 -9.76 17.67
N LEU A 10 -4.53 -8.66 17.01
CA LEU A 10 -4.31 -7.34 17.61
C LEU A 10 -5.60 -6.49 17.67
N GLY A 11 -6.74 -7.02 17.22
CA GLY A 11 -8.04 -6.33 17.26
C GLY A 11 -8.36 -5.49 16.03
N TYR A 12 -7.49 -5.45 15.02
CA TYR A 12 -7.74 -4.71 13.79
C TYR A 12 -8.70 -5.48 12.86
N HIS A 13 -9.56 -4.72 12.17
CA HIS A 13 -10.36 -5.25 11.08
C HIS A 13 -9.66 -4.98 9.74
N SER A 14 -9.27 -6.05 9.04
CA SER A 14 -8.51 -5.94 7.78
C SER A 14 -9.23 -6.65 6.62
N VAL A 15 -9.15 -6.05 5.44
CA VAL A 15 -9.62 -6.64 4.18
C VAL A 15 -8.42 -6.86 3.27
N ASP A 16 -8.24 -8.09 2.81
CA ASP A 16 -7.27 -8.42 1.77
C ASP A 16 -7.94 -8.17 0.42
N VAL A 17 -7.32 -7.39 -0.45
CA VAL A 17 -7.81 -7.13 -1.81
C VAL A 17 -6.84 -7.77 -2.80
N ALA A 18 -7.28 -8.83 -3.47
CA ALA A 18 -6.62 -9.39 -4.63
C ALA A 18 -7.31 -8.82 -5.87
N MET A 19 -6.59 -8.00 -6.64
CA MET A 19 -7.15 -7.38 -7.84
C MET A 19 -7.24 -8.43 -8.95
N ASP A 20 -8.42 -8.63 -9.51
CA ASP A 20 -8.63 -9.55 -10.62
C ASP A 20 -8.56 -8.77 -11.94
N ILE A 21 -7.39 -8.81 -12.59
CA ILE A 21 -7.18 -8.09 -13.83
C ILE A 21 -7.59 -9.00 -14.99
N PRO A 22 -8.60 -8.62 -15.79
CA PRO A 22 -8.99 -9.42 -16.94
C PRO A 22 -7.81 -9.61 -17.88
N LYS A 23 -7.48 -10.87 -18.21
CA LYS A 23 -6.32 -11.22 -19.07
C LYS A 23 -6.32 -10.53 -20.44
N GLU A 24 -7.49 -10.12 -20.91
CA GLU A 24 -7.71 -9.46 -22.20
C GLU A 24 -7.50 -7.95 -22.13
N GLU A 25 -7.65 -7.35 -20.95
CA GLU A 25 -7.47 -5.91 -20.75
C GLU A 25 -5.98 -5.60 -20.68
N LYS A 26 -5.50 -4.80 -21.62
CA LYS A 26 -4.10 -4.43 -21.76
C LYS A 26 -3.89 -2.92 -21.65
N GLU A 27 -4.96 -2.12 -21.60
CA GLU A 27 -4.88 -0.68 -21.50
C GLU A 27 -4.61 -0.27 -20.03
N PRO A 28 -3.42 0.25 -19.70
CA PRO A 28 -3.03 0.45 -18.29
C PRO A 28 -3.95 1.38 -17.51
N LEU A 29 -4.55 2.38 -18.18
CA LEU A 29 -5.50 3.31 -17.55
C LEU A 29 -6.82 2.63 -17.17
N ARG A 30 -7.31 1.70 -18.01
CA ARG A 30 -8.51 0.93 -17.70
C ARG A 30 -8.26 -0.05 -16.57
N ILE A 31 -7.11 -0.74 -16.61
CA ILE A 31 -6.71 -1.64 -15.52
C ILE A 31 -6.63 -0.87 -14.21
N LEU A 32 -5.92 0.27 -14.19
CA LEU A 32 -5.80 1.11 -13.00
C LEU A 32 -7.17 1.56 -12.48
N LYS A 33 -8.09 1.93 -13.38
CA LYS A 33 -9.45 2.32 -13.01
C LYS A 33 -10.21 1.15 -12.37
N THR A 34 -10.19 -0.04 -12.99
CA THR A 34 -10.84 -1.23 -12.44
C THR A 34 -10.31 -1.58 -11.06
N CYS A 35 -8.98 -1.63 -10.89
CA CYS A 35 -8.37 -1.90 -9.60
C CYS A 35 -8.69 -0.83 -8.55
N TYR A 36 -8.78 0.44 -8.96
CA TYR A 36 -9.21 1.53 -8.07
C TYR A 36 -10.66 1.34 -7.61
N ASP A 37 -11.57 0.99 -8.52
CA ASP A 37 -12.99 0.77 -8.21
C ASP A 37 -13.15 -0.43 -7.25
N GLU A 38 -12.41 -1.52 -7.47
CA GLU A 38 -12.37 -2.68 -6.57
C GLU A 38 -11.81 -2.32 -5.19
N LEU A 39 -10.71 -1.58 -5.12
CA LEU A 39 -10.14 -1.10 -3.86
C LEU A 39 -11.15 -0.23 -3.11
N HIS A 40 -11.81 0.69 -3.82
CA HIS A 40 -12.81 1.58 -3.21
C HIS A 40 -14.02 0.82 -2.68
N GLN A 41 -14.49 -0.19 -3.41
CA GLN A 41 -15.56 -1.05 -2.91
C GLN A 41 -15.11 -1.85 -1.69
N ALA A 42 -13.88 -2.37 -1.67
CA ALA A 42 -13.35 -3.12 -0.54
C ALA A 42 -13.21 -2.24 0.71
N THR A 43 -12.72 -1.00 0.56
CA THR A 43 -12.56 -0.05 1.68
C THR A 43 -13.90 0.50 2.16
N SER A 44 -14.93 0.59 1.32
CA SER A 44 -16.28 1.02 1.74
C SER A 44 -16.91 0.11 2.81
N LYS A 45 -16.41 -1.13 2.93
CA LYS A 45 -16.83 -2.10 3.96
C LYS A 45 -16.13 -1.90 5.31
N LEU A 46 -15.05 -1.11 5.34
CA LEU A 46 -14.31 -0.75 6.55
C LEU A 46 -14.95 0.53 7.14
N SER A 47 -15.44 0.47 8.38
CA SER A 47 -16.24 1.55 8.97
C SER A 47 -15.44 2.59 9.77
N PHE A 48 -16.04 3.78 9.88
CA PHE A 48 -15.80 4.94 10.77
C PHE A 48 -14.52 5.77 10.58
N PHE A 49 -13.37 5.18 10.28
CA PHE A 49 -12.11 5.93 10.13
C PHE A 49 -11.44 5.67 8.78
N PRO A 50 -10.67 6.62 8.25
CA PRO A 50 -9.83 6.37 7.07
C PRO A 50 -8.94 5.14 7.28
N PRO A 51 -8.82 4.21 6.32
CA PRO A 51 -8.06 2.99 6.52
C PRO A 51 -6.55 3.25 6.48
N LEU A 52 -5.77 2.36 7.10
CA LEU A 52 -4.35 2.18 6.78
C LEU A 52 -4.26 1.31 5.51
N LEU A 53 -3.58 1.79 4.48
CA LEU A 53 -3.31 1.01 3.27
C LEU A 53 -1.93 0.38 3.32
N ILE A 54 -1.85 -0.92 3.07
CA ILE A 54 -0.59 -1.66 2.96
C ILE A 54 -0.52 -2.25 1.55
N SER A 55 0.47 -1.82 0.77
CA SER A 55 0.61 -2.18 -0.64
C SER A 55 1.95 -2.84 -0.91
N ARG A 56 1.96 -3.93 -1.68
CA ARG A 56 3.16 -4.71 -1.97
C ARG A 56 3.42 -4.80 -3.48
N GLY A 57 4.59 -4.37 -3.93
CA GLY A 57 4.95 -4.32 -5.34
C GLY A 57 4.51 -3.04 -6.05
N GLU A 58 5.19 -2.69 -7.14
CA GLU A 58 5.02 -1.39 -7.81
C GLU A 58 3.60 -1.17 -8.34
N SER A 59 2.96 -2.20 -8.89
CA SER A 59 1.58 -2.12 -9.37
C SER A 59 0.61 -1.79 -8.24
N ALA A 60 0.77 -2.46 -7.08
CA ALA A 60 -0.03 -2.17 -5.91
C ALA A 60 0.24 -0.75 -5.38
N TRP A 61 1.49 -0.28 -5.44
CA TRP A 61 1.82 1.10 -5.09
C TRP A 61 1.12 2.09 -6.02
N LYS A 62 1.08 1.85 -7.33
CA LYS A 62 0.39 2.74 -8.28
C LYS A 62 -1.12 2.79 -8.06
N ILE A 63 -1.72 1.65 -7.71
CA ILE A 63 -3.15 1.59 -7.35
C ILE A 63 -3.42 2.34 -6.04
N ALA A 64 -2.58 2.12 -5.03
CA ALA A 64 -2.67 2.83 -3.75
C ALA A 64 -2.46 4.34 -3.94
N GLN A 65 -1.49 4.76 -4.73
CA GLN A 65 -1.27 6.15 -5.14
C GLN A 65 -2.53 6.76 -5.75
N LYS A 66 -3.13 6.09 -6.73
CA LYS A 66 -4.38 6.55 -7.34
C LYS A 66 -5.50 6.67 -6.31
N TYR A 67 -5.59 5.74 -5.36
CA TYR A 67 -6.58 5.78 -4.30
C TYR A 67 -6.40 6.97 -3.37
N VAL A 68 -5.20 7.14 -2.80
CA VAL A 68 -4.92 8.21 -1.82
C VAL A 68 -4.97 9.60 -2.44
N SER A 69 -4.75 9.73 -3.75
CA SER A 69 -5.00 10.99 -4.47
C SER A 69 -6.48 11.41 -4.49
N ASN A 70 -7.41 10.49 -4.20
CA ASN A 70 -8.87 10.71 -4.34
C ASN A 70 -9.65 10.46 -3.04
N LYS A 71 -9.05 9.79 -2.06
CA LYS A 71 -9.72 9.34 -0.82
C LYS A 71 -8.77 9.48 0.37
N PRO A 72 -9.27 9.91 1.54
CA PRO A 72 -8.45 9.99 2.75
C PRO A 72 -8.04 8.59 3.23
N VAL A 73 -6.85 8.52 3.81
CA VAL A 73 -6.30 7.34 4.51
C VAL A 73 -5.65 7.81 5.81
N SER A 74 -5.55 6.92 6.79
CA SER A 74 -4.83 7.23 8.04
C SER A 74 -3.32 7.09 7.84
N GLY A 75 -2.90 6.26 6.87
CA GLY A 75 -1.51 6.10 6.49
C GLY A 75 -1.35 5.21 5.26
N LEU A 76 -0.14 5.18 4.71
CA LEU A 76 0.22 4.35 3.56
C LEU A 76 1.55 3.63 3.79
N VAL A 77 1.54 2.31 3.67
CA VAL A 77 2.73 1.46 3.73
C VAL A 77 3.04 0.91 2.34
N LEU A 78 4.29 1.10 1.91
CA LEU A 78 4.85 0.61 0.66
C LEU A 78 5.87 -0.49 0.97
N LEU A 79 5.54 -1.72 0.56
CA LEU A 79 6.39 -2.90 0.71
C LEU A 79 6.92 -3.35 -0.66
N PRO A 80 8.18 -3.79 -0.76
CA PRO A 80 8.73 -4.36 -1.99
C PRO A 80 7.98 -5.65 -2.33
N GLY A 81 7.72 -5.79 -3.63
CA GLY A 81 7.13 -6.99 -4.21
C GLY A 81 8.12 -7.68 -5.14
N LYS A 82 7.63 -8.73 -5.82
CA LYS A 82 8.33 -9.26 -6.99
C LYS A 82 8.24 -8.23 -8.13
N GLU A 83 9.13 -8.33 -9.11
CA GLU A 83 9.01 -7.53 -10.33
C GLU A 83 7.63 -7.76 -10.95
N ASP A 84 6.91 -6.67 -11.20
CA ASP A 84 5.60 -6.70 -11.83
C ASP A 84 5.77 -6.61 -13.35
N GLU A 85 5.12 -7.52 -14.08
CA GLU A 85 5.06 -7.45 -15.55
C GLU A 85 4.20 -6.27 -16.04
N MET A 86 3.31 -5.76 -15.18
CA MET A 86 2.34 -4.74 -15.52
C MET A 86 2.84 -3.33 -15.17
N ARG A 87 2.96 -2.47 -16.19
CA ARG A 87 3.32 -1.06 -16.01
C ARG A 87 2.09 -0.18 -15.88
N LEU A 88 1.71 0.16 -14.65
CA LEU A 88 0.66 1.12 -14.36
C LEU A 88 1.20 2.55 -14.28
N PRO A 89 0.42 3.57 -14.68
CA PRO A 89 0.84 4.96 -14.57
C PRO A 89 0.87 5.40 -13.09
N SER A 90 1.85 6.23 -12.74
CA SER A 90 1.97 6.82 -11.41
C SER A 90 0.97 7.96 -11.21
N SER A 91 0.36 8.03 -10.03
CA SER A 91 -0.43 9.19 -9.60
C SER A 91 0.35 9.91 -8.51
N GLN A 92 0.96 11.06 -8.83
CA GLN A 92 1.62 11.89 -7.82
C GLN A 92 0.57 12.59 -6.96
N PHE A 93 0.88 12.81 -5.69
CA PHE A 93 0.03 13.50 -4.74
C PHE A 93 0.87 14.23 -3.70
N GLU A 94 0.29 15.22 -3.04
CA GLU A 94 0.91 15.90 -1.89
C GLU A 94 0.60 15.10 -0.61
N PRO A 95 1.61 14.58 0.11
CA PRO A 95 1.39 13.78 1.31
C PRO A 95 0.75 14.60 2.44
N GLN A 96 -0.42 14.17 2.90
CA GLN A 96 -1.15 14.79 4.02
C GLN A 96 -1.36 13.81 5.20
N PHE A 97 -0.72 12.66 5.14
CA PHE A 97 -0.83 11.55 6.09
C PHE A 97 0.52 10.83 6.17
N PRO A 98 0.81 10.10 7.27
CA PRO A 98 2.03 9.32 7.42
C PRO A 98 2.23 8.27 6.33
N ILE A 99 3.45 8.16 5.82
CA ILE A 99 3.82 7.17 4.79
C ILE A 99 5.08 6.44 5.24
N LEU A 100 5.07 5.11 5.14
CA LEU A 100 6.21 4.24 5.41
C LEU A 100 6.61 3.49 4.14
N PHE A 101 7.91 3.45 3.85
CA PHE A 101 8.52 2.50 2.94
C PHE A 101 9.39 1.53 3.73
N VAL A 102 9.17 0.22 3.53
CA VAL A 102 9.97 -0.83 4.16
C VAL A 102 10.76 -1.56 3.09
N GLY A 103 12.00 -1.13 2.82
CA GLY A 103 12.85 -1.69 1.77
C GLY A 103 13.66 -2.91 2.19
N MET A 104 14.07 -3.71 1.20
CA MET A 104 15.05 -4.80 1.34
C MET A 104 16.34 -4.43 0.62
N ASN A 105 17.44 -4.25 1.37
CA ASN A 105 18.74 -3.81 0.81
C ASN A 105 18.64 -2.55 -0.08
N GLN A 106 19.75 -2.13 -0.71
CA GLN A 106 19.82 -0.85 -1.45
C GLN A 106 19.14 -0.84 -2.84
N ALA A 107 18.53 -1.94 -3.28
CA ALA A 107 18.15 -2.11 -4.69
C ALA A 107 16.78 -1.52 -5.06
N THR A 108 15.88 -1.33 -4.09
CA THR A 108 14.55 -0.73 -4.33
C THR A 108 14.35 0.47 -3.42
N GLY A 109 14.04 1.61 -4.04
CA GLY A 109 13.71 2.85 -3.34
C GLY A 109 12.22 3.17 -3.47
N PRO A 110 11.68 4.05 -2.61
CA PRO A 110 10.32 4.54 -2.77
C PRO A 110 10.21 5.42 -4.03
N PRO A 111 8.97 5.72 -4.47
CA PRO A 111 8.74 6.70 -5.53
C PRO A 111 9.42 8.05 -5.23
N GLU A 112 10.20 8.59 -6.17
CA GLU A 112 11.00 9.81 -5.98
C GLU A 112 10.20 11.03 -5.52
N PHE A 113 8.94 11.15 -5.95
CA PHE A 113 8.09 12.28 -5.56
C PHE A 113 7.73 12.30 -4.07
N LEU A 114 7.97 11.20 -3.35
CA LEU A 114 7.77 11.08 -1.90
C LEU A 114 9.05 11.38 -1.11
N ASP A 115 10.15 11.73 -1.77
CA ASP A 115 11.39 12.07 -1.08
C ASP A 115 11.19 13.26 -0.11
N GLY A 116 11.70 13.10 1.11
CA GLY A 116 11.47 14.04 2.21
C GLY A 116 10.10 13.97 2.90
N TRP A 117 9.16 13.14 2.42
CA TRP A 117 7.80 13.00 2.97
C TRP A 117 7.46 11.60 3.48
N ILE A 118 8.40 10.67 3.41
CA ILE A 118 8.20 9.25 3.71
C ILE A 118 9.22 8.77 4.73
N ASP A 119 8.75 8.03 5.73
CA ASP A 119 9.61 7.28 6.63
C ASP A 119 10.17 6.06 5.88
N GLN A 120 11.47 5.81 6.03
CA GLN A 120 12.13 4.71 5.34
C GLN A 120 12.82 3.79 6.33
N VAL A 121 12.43 2.52 6.33
CA VAL A 121 13.08 1.46 7.09
C VAL A 121 13.73 0.52 6.09
N LYS A 122 14.98 0.14 6.36
CA LYS A 122 15.69 -0.90 5.60
C LYS A 122 15.82 -2.14 6.47
N LEU A 123 15.37 -3.25 5.94
CA LEU A 123 15.40 -4.53 6.63
C LEU A 123 16.50 -5.43 6.08
N ASP A 124 17.15 -6.13 7.00
CA ASP A 124 18.06 -7.24 6.72
C ASP A 124 17.31 -8.58 6.57
N ASP A 125 16.12 -8.70 7.20
CA ASP A 125 15.26 -9.90 7.16
C ASP A 125 13.79 -9.53 6.87
N ILE A 126 13.23 -10.15 5.82
CA ILE A 126 11.83 -10.01 5.39
C ILE A 126 10.81 -10.48 6.43
N ASN A 127 11.21 -11.36 7.34
CA ASN A 127 10.32 -11.81 8.41
C ASN A 127 9.99 -10.70 9.42
N ASN A 128 10.80 -9.63 9.46
CA ASN A 128 10.61 -8.49 10.37
C ASN A 128 9.65 -7.42 9.83
N GLU A 129 9.26 -7.47 8.54
CA GLU A 129 8.39 -6.44 7.92
C GLU A 129 7.14 -6.13 8.74
N PHE A 130 6.45 -7.16 9.23
CA PHE A 130 5.24 -6.95 10.02
C PHE A 130 5.54 -6.23 11.34
N GLN A 131 6.63 -6.60 12.01
CA GLN A 131 6.98 -5.99 13.30
C GLN A 131 7.38 -4.53 13.11
N GLU A 132 8.12 -4.21 12.05
CA GLU A 132 8.46 -2.82 11.74
C GLU A 132 7.24 -1.97 11.39
N VAL A 133 6.30 -2.52 10.62
CA VAL A 133 5.04 -1.81 10.35
C VAL A 133 4.27 -1.54 11.65
N MET A 134 4.25 -2.50 12.59
CA MET A 134 3.61 -2.30 13.89
C MET A 134 4.32 -1.25 14.74
N ASN A 135 5.65 -1.30 14.83
CA ASN A 135 6.43 -0.30 15.57
C ASN A 135 6.18 1.11 15.02
N TRP A 136 6.17 1.24 13.69
CA TRP A 136 5.87 2.50 13.03
C TRP A 136 4.43 2.99 13.29
N MET A 137 3.44 2.08 13.28
CA MET A 137 2.06 2.41 13.65
C MET A 137 1.99 2.98 15.08
N ASP A 138 2.68 2.36 16.03
CA ASP A 138 2.75 2.83 17.41
C ASP A 138 3.42 4.22 17.50
N ASP A 139 4.51 4.46 16.75
CA ASP A 139 5.25 5.73 16.73
C ASP A 139 4.41 6.91 16.23
N ILE A 140 3.52 6.67 15.27
CA ILE A 140 2.61 7.70 14.71
C ILE A 140 1.28 7.78 15.47
N GLY A 141 1.08 6.97 16.51
CA GLY A 141 -0.08 6.99 17.39
C GLY A 141 -1.35 6.35 16.82
N MET A 142 -1.21 5.27 16.03
CA MET A 142 -2.33 4.44 15.56
C MET A 142 -2.75 3.35 16.55
#